data_AF-A0AAE1C3J4-F1
#
_entry.id   AF-A0AAE1C3J4-F1
#
_cell.length_a   1.000
_cell.length_b   1.000
_cell.length_c   1.000
_cell.angle_alpha   90.00
_cell.angle_beta   90.00
_cell.angle_gamma   90.00
#
_symmetry.space_group_name_H-M   'P 1'
#
loop_
_entity.id
_entity.type
_entity.pdbx_description
1 polymer ?
#
loop_
_entity_poly.entity_id
_entity_poly.type
_entity_poly.pdbx_seq_one_letter_code
_entity_poly.pdbx_strand_id
1 'polypeptide(L)'
;MASWRSPTAILQLVNLAALGGMTMYFKSHHDYNLEEHEARMDELEGTLRGHIGLIEDSLERIEKKKMDGKSERAEQLYTSRGRDEKKQK
;
A
#
# COMPACT_ATOMS: atom_id res chain seq x y z
N MET A 1 37.35 -35.31 4.60
CA MET A 1 35.95 -35.76 4.45
C MET A 1 35.48 -36.47 5.72
N ALA A 2 35.18 -35.74 6.80
CA ALA A 2 34.80 -36.34 8.09
C ALA A 2 33.69 -35.60 8.86
N SER A 3 33.08 -34.54 8.29
CA SER A 3 32.04 -33.75 8.97
C SER A 3 30.64 -34.37 8.91
N TRP A 4 30.41 -35.35 8.03
CA TRP A 4 29.09 -35.97 7.82
C TRP A 4 28.78 -37.11 8.81
N ARG A 5 29.74 -37.47 9.65
CA ARG A 5 29.59 -38.54 10.65
C ARG A 5 29.30 -38.00 12.05
N SER A 6 29.25 -36.68 12.25
CA SER A 6 28.86 -36.11 13.54
C SER A 6 27.34 -35.84 13.57
N PRO A 7 26.60 -36.41 14.54
CA PRO A 7 25.16 -36.14 14.67
C PRO A 7 24.88 -34.66 14.94
N THR A 8 25.84 -33.93 15.51
CA THR A 8 25.78 -32.49 15.75
C THR A 8 25.74 -31.67 14.46
N ALA A 9 26.46 -32.07 13.40
CA ALA A 9 26.43 -31.36 12.12
C ALA A 9 25.07 -31.50 11.42
N ILE A 10 24.44 -32.67 11.54
CA ILE A 10 23.08 -32.90 11.01
C ILE A 10 22.06 -32.04 11.75
N LEU A 11 22.13 -31.98 13.09
CA LEU A 11 21.24 -31.14 13.89
C LEU A 11 21.41 -29.65 13.57
N GLN A 12 22.64 -29.19 13.35
CA GLN A 12 22.91 -27.80 12.95
C GLN A 12 22.33 -27.49 11.56
N LEU A 13 22.42 -28.40 10.60
CA LEU A 13 21.81 -28.25 9.27
C LEU A 13 20.28 -28.23 9.36
N VAL A 14 19.67 -29.08 10.18
CA VAL A 14 18.22 -29.08 10.40
C VAL A 14 17.77 -27.77 11.04
N ASN A 15 18.49 -27.25 12.04
CA ASN A 15 18.20 -25.96 12.64
C ASN A 15 18.34 -24.81 11.63
N LEU A 16 19.37 -24.83 10.79
CA LEU A 16 19.55 -23.82 9.75
C LEU A 16 18.43 -23.89 8.70
N ALA A 17 18.03 -25.09 8.30
CA ALA A 17 16.90 -25.30 7.39
C ALA A 17 15.57 -24.83 8.01
N ALA A 18 15.35 -25.11 9.30
CA ALA A 18 14.17 -24.65 10.03
C ALA A 18 14.13 -23.12 10.14
N LEU A 19 15.25 -22.48 10.48
CA LEU A 19 15.37 -21.02 10.53
C LEU A 19 15.16 -20.38 9.14
N GLY A 20 15.73 -20.99 8.10
CA GLY A 20 15.53 -20.55 6.71
C GLY A 20 14.07 -20.67 6.27
N GLY A 21 13.43 -21.80 6.59
CA GLY A 21 12.02 -22.04 6.30
C GLY A 21 11.10 -21.06 7.02
N MET A 22 11.33 -20.82 8.31
CA MET A 22 10.57 -19.83 9.09
C MET A 22 10.77 -18.40 8.57
N THR A 23 12.00 -18.06 8.15
CA THR A 23 12.28 -16.74 7.56
C THR A 23 11.49 -16.54 6.27
N MET A 24 11.45 -17.54 5.39
CA MET A 24 10.69 -17.48 4.14
C MET A 24 9.18 -17.42 4.40
N TYR A 25 8.69 -18.17 5.39
CA TYR A 25 7.29 -18.12 5.81
C TYR A 25 6.90 -16.74 6.34
N PHE A 26 7.68 -16.17 7.26
CA PHE A 26 7.41 -14.82 7.78
C PHE A 26 7.52 -13.75 6.70
N LYS A 27 8.48 -13.87 5.78
CA LYS A 27 8.57 -12.98 4.62
C LYS A 27 7.27 -13.01 3.81
N SER A 28 6.80 -14.20 3.44
CA SER A 28 5.57 -14.32 2.64
C SER A 28 4.35 -13.71 3.34
N HIS A 29 4.24 -13.89 4.66
CA HIS A 29 3.12 -13.32 5.40
C HIS A 29 3.23 -11.80 5.56
N HIS A 30 4.44 -11.28 5.73
CA HIS A 30 4.71 -9.85 5.80
C HIS A 30 4.41 -9.18 4.46
N ASP A 31 4.84 -9.77 3.34
CA ASP A 31 4.58 -9.27 2.00
C ASP A 31 3.07 -9.20 1.72
N TYR A 32 2.32 -10.25 2.08
CA TYR A 32 0.85 -10.27 1.96
C TYR A 32 0.18 -9.18 2.81
N ASN A 33 0.58 -9.05 4.09
CA ASN A 33 0.02 -8.01 4.95
C ASN A 33 0.30 -6.61 4.40
N LEU A 34 1.49 -6.39 3.83
CA LEU A 34 1.86 -5.10 3.26
C LEU A 34 0.97 -4.76 2.07
N GLU A 35 0.73 -5.72 1.17
CA GLU A 35 -0.18 -5.56 0.02
C GLU A 35 -1.62 -5.26 0.48
N GLU A 36 -2.12 -5.97 1.49
CA GLU A 36 -3.45 -5.71 2.03
C GLU A 36 -3.55 -4.34 2.72
N HIS A 37 -2.49 -3.91 3.40
CA HIS A 37 -2.41 -2.58 3.99
C HIS A 37 -2.34 -1.48 2.93
N GLU A 38 -1.58 -1.66 1.85
CA GLU A 38 -1.53 -0.73 0.73
C GLU A 38 -2.91 -0.59 0.07
N ALA A 39 -3.60 -1.71 -0.18
CA ALA A 39 -4.95 -1.68 -0.74
C ALA A 39 -5.94 -0.92 0.16
N ARG A 40 -5.93 -1.18 1.47
CA ARG A 40 -6.77 -0.45 2.43
C ARG A 40 -6.42 1.04 2.50
N MET A 41 -5.14 1.38 2.41
CA MET A 41 -4.71 2.78 2.42
C MET A 41 -5.12 3.51 1.14
N ASP A 42 -5.11 2.86 -0.03
CA ASP A 42 -5.63 3.45 -1.27
C ASP A 42 -7.15 3.69 -1.22
N GLU A 43 -7.91 2.76 -0.64
CA GLU A 43 -9.35 2.95 -0.41
C GLU A 43 -9.63 4.13 0.52
N LEU A 44 -8.87 4.24 1.62
CA LEU A 44 -8.99 5.34 2.57
C LEU A 44 -8.55 6.67 1.94
N GLU A 45 -7.47 6.70 1.17
CA GLU A 45 -7.02 7.89 0.46
C GLU A 45 -8.04 8.34 -0.59
N GLY A 46 -8.60 7.42 -1.36
CA GLY A 46 -9.68 7.70 -2.31
C GLY A 46 -10.90 8.32 -1.62
N THR A 47 -11.27 7.80 -0.46
CA THR A 47 -12.39 8.32 0.34
C THR A 47 -12.09 9.71 0.90
N LEU A 48 -10.91 9.91 1.50
CA LEU A 48 -10.48 11.19 2.05
C LEU A 48 -10.43 12.27 0.95
N ARG A 49 -9.95 11.91 -0.23
CA ARG A 49 -9.90 12.82 -1.37
C ARG A 49 -11.27 13.23 -1.88
N GLY A 50 -12.23 12.29 -1.92
CA GLY A 50 -13.63 12.60 -2.22
C GLY A 50 -14.23 13.60 -1.21
N HIS A 51 -13.95 13.41 0.08
CA HIS A 51 -14.37 14.34 1.13
C HIS A 51 -13.72 15.72 0.98
N ILE A 52 -12.42 15.79 0.68
CA ILE A 52 -11.72 17.07 0.42
C ILE A 52 -12.38 17.79 -0.76
N GLY A 53 -12.72 17.08 -1.84
CA GLY A 53 -13.44 17.66 -2.97
C GLY A 53 -14.81 18.25 -2.60
N LEU A 54 -15.57 17.60 -1.70
CA LEU A 54 -16.84 18.13 -1.19
C LEU A 54 -16.64 19.39 -0.31
N ILE A 55 -15.57 19.42 0.48
CA ILE A 55 -15.21 20.58 1.30
C ILE A 55 -14.81 21.75 0.41
N GLU A 56 -14.00 21.53 -0.61
CA GLU A 56 -13.62 22.57 -1.57
C GLU A 56 -14.82 23.12 -2.34
N ASP A 57 -15.74 22.25 -2.78
CA ASP A 57 -16.98 22.66 -3.43
C ASP A 57 -17.85 23.51 -2.48
N SER A 58 -17.92 23.12 -1.21
CA SER A 58 -18.67 23.85 -0.18
C SER A 58 -18.05 25.23 0.11
N LEU A 59 -16.71 25.30 0.20
CA LEU A 59 -15.98 26.55 0.40
C LEU A 59 -16.19 27.52 -0.77
N GLU A 60 -16.15 27.05 -2.01
CA GLU A 60 -16.34 27.91 -3.18
C GLU A 60 -17.79 28.45 -3.28
N ARG A 61 -18.78 27.65 -2.88
CA ARG A 61 -20.18 28.12 -2.73
C ARG A 61 -20.31 29.21 -1.66
N ILE A 62 -19.64 29.05 -0.52
CA ILE A 62 -19.64 30.05 0.57
C ILE A 62 -18.93 31.34 0.14
N GLU A 63 -17.85 31.25 -0.64
CA GLU A 63 -17.13 32.39 -1.21
C GLU A 63 -17.92 33.14 -2.29
N LYS A 64 -19.15 32.70 -2.65
CA LYS A 64 -20.03 33.29 -3.66
C LYS A 64 -19.37 33.47 -5.04
N LYS A 65 -18.33 32.71 -5.34
CA LYS A 65 -17.78 32.65 -6.71
C LYS A 65 -18.82 32.00 -7.62
N LYS A 66 -18.95 32.51 -8.85
CA LYS A 66 -19.81 31.88 -9.87
C LYS A 66 -19.30 30.47 -10.12
N MET A 67 -19.98 29.47 -9.58
CA MET A 67 -19.73 28.07 -9.89
C MET A 67 -20.66 27.62 -11.00
N ASP A 68 -20.08 27.09 -12.07
CA ASP A 68 -20.80 26.40 -13.13
C ASP A 68 -20.48 24.90 -13.00
N GLY A 69 -21.05 24.25 -11.98
CA GLY A 69 -20.81 22.83 -11.69
C GLY A 69 -19.87 22.56 -10.51
N LYS A 70 -18.89 21.65 -10.70
CA LYS A 70 -17.88 21.29 -9.68
C LYS A 70 -16.74 22.31 -9.66
N SER A 71 -16.13 22.55 -8.50
CA SER A 71 -14.93 23.41 -8.42
C SER A 71 -13.76 22.87 -9.26
N GLU A 72 -13.01 23.76 -9.91
CA GLU A 72 -11.79 23.38 -10.65
C GLU A 72 -10.78 22.64 -9.77
N ARG A 73 -10.72 23.00 -8.47
CA ARG A 73 -9.84 22.33 -7.50
C ARG A 73 -10.32 20.92 -7.15
N ALA A 74 -11.63 20.72 -6.98
CA ALA A 74 -12.21 19.40 -6.80
C ALA A 74 -11.95 18.53 -8.04
N GLU A 75 -12.13 19.07 -9.24
CA GLU A 75 -11.88 18.35 -10.49
C GLU A 75 -10.41 17.93 -10.65
N GLN A 76 -9.46 18.80 -10.27
CA GLN A 76 -8.03 18.45 -10.22
C GLN A 76 -7.77 17.31 -9.24
N LEU A 77 -8.37 17.35 -8.04
CA LEU A 77 -8.28 16.26 -7.09
C LEU A 77 -8.86 14.95 -7.65
N TYR A 78 -10.02 14.98 -8.29
CA TYR A 78 -10.58 13.77 -8.93
C TYR A 78 -9.70 13.24 -10.08
N THR A 79 -9.11 14.13 -10.88
CA THR A 79 -8.37 13.76 -12.10
C THR A 79 -6.96 13.23 -11.84
N SER A 80 -6.32 13.59 -10.72
CA SER A 80 -4.93 13.20 -10.52
C SER A 80 -4.74 11.68 -10.32
N ARG A 81 -5.76 10.96 -9.83
CA ARG A 81 -5.73 9.49 -9.65
C ARG A 81 -5.38 8.75 -10.97
N GLY A 82 -5.98 9.17 -12.09
CA GLY A 82 -5.79 8.50 -13.38
C GLY A 82 -4.47 8.84 -14.11
N ARG A 83 -3.70 9.84 -13.64
CA ARG A 83 -2.41 10.20 -14.24
C ARG A 83 -1.21 9.58 -13.51
N ASP A 84 -1.30 9.41 -12.19
CA ASP A 84 -0.22 8.79 -11.42
C ASP A 84 -0.19 7.26 -11.63
N GLU A 85 -1.35 6.61 -11.79
CA GLU A 85 -1.46 5.21 -12.22
C GLU A 85 -0.84 4.96 -13.63
N LYS A 86 -0.85 5.97 -14.51
CA LYS A 86 -0.27 5.86 -15.87
C LYS A 86 1.23 6.12 -15.91
N LYS A 87 1.82 6.75 -14.89
CA LYS A 87 3.26 6.98 -14.82
C LYS A 87 4.04 5.81 -14.24
N GLN A 88 3.37 4.89 -13.54
CA GLN A 88 3.99 3.69 -12.98
C GLN A 88 3.84 2.43 -13.86
N LYS A 89 3.32 2.55 -15.09
CA LYS A 89 3.29 1.46 -16.08
C LYS A 89 4.44 1.54 -17.08
#